data_AF-A0A1Z5T616-F1
#
_entry.id   AF-A0A1Z5T616-F1
#
_cell.length_a   1.000
_cell.length_b   1.000
_cell.length_c   1.000
_cell.angle_alpha   90.00
_cell.angle_beta   90.00
_cell.angle_gamma   90.00
#
_symmetry.space_group_name_H-M   'P 1'
#
loop_
_entity.id
_entity.type
_entity.pdbx_description
1 polymer ?
#
loop_
_entity_poly.entity_id
_entity_poly.type
_entity_poly.pdbx_seq_one_letter_code
_entity_poly.pdbx_strand_id
1 'polypeptide(L)'
;MAARHSVATPFRLVAHAAKDGAMGAATRRSFATSALRAKEIAGDTPKANKSNLPEGDVSELPNLRHAQRGPQGKLHAPIVNPTDKVAHKADSLHQYGQYLLSCLPKYIQQFSVWKDELTIYIPPSGVIPTFSFLKYHTAAEFTQVSDITAVDYPTRDQRFEVVYNMLSVRHNSRIRVKTYADEATPVPSITSLYDGANWYEREVYDLFGVFFVDHPDLRRIMTDYGFDGHPLRKDFPLTGYTEIRYDEEKKRIVVEPLELTQAFRNFEGGTAAWEQVGPGKDRKPESFKLPTPKPEPKEEEKK
;
A
#
# COMPACT_ATOMS: atom_id res chain seq x y z
N MET A 1 4.59 58.50 1.54
CA MET A 1 5.90 58.40 0.85
C MET A 1 6.40 56.98 1.00
N ALA A 2 6.78 56.36 -0.13
CA ALA A 2 7.47 55.08 -0.33
C ALA A 2 6.68 54.14 -1.24
N ALA A 3 6.69 54.49 -2.53
CA ALA A 3 6.37 53.59 -3.62
C ALA A 3 7.49 52.55 -3.77
N ARG A 4 7.13 51.28 -3.94
CA ARG A 4 7.99 50.20 -4.48
C ARG A 4 7.13 49.41 -5.47
N HIS A 5 6.99 49.92 -6.70
CA HIS A 5 7.63 49.38 -7.90
C HIS A 5 7.60 47.85 -7.99
N SER A 6 6.47 47.36 -8.52
CA SER A 6 6.31 46.02 -9.11
C SER A 6 7.04 46.01 -10.45
N VAL A 7 8.07 45.19 -10.57
CA VAL A 7 8.77 44.91 -11.84
C VAL A 7 8.37 43.51 -12.26
N ALA A 8 7.47 43.44 -13.25
CA ALA A 8 7.12 42.22 -13.96
C ALA A 8 8.16 41.96 -15.06
N THR A 9 8.86 40.84 -14.98
CA THR A 9 9.74 40.34 -16.05
C THR A 9 8.99 39.28 -16.87
N PRO A 10 8.85 39.45 -18.21
CA PRO A 10 8.23 38.44 -19.06
C PRO A 10 9.25 37.36 -19.41
N PHE A 11 8.95 36.11 -19.06
CA PHE A 11 9.71 34.94 -19.47
C PHE A 11 9.44 34.66 -20.96
N ARG A 12 10.46 34.89 -21.79
CA ARG A 12 10.44 34.70 -23.25
C ARG A 12 10.74 33.23 -23.56
N LEU A 13 9.73 32.46 -23.94
CA LEU A 13 9.89 31.08 -24.40
C LEU A 13 10.46 31.09 -25.83
N VAL A 14 11.74 30.75 -25.98
CA VAL A 14 12.37 30.49 -27.28
C VAL A 14 12.12 29.02 -27.62
N ALA A 15 11.28 28.77 -28.63
CA ALA A 15 11.12 27.44 -29.21
C ALA A 15 12.30 27.16 -30.14
N HIS A 16 13.11 26.15 -29.82
CA HIS A 16 14.06 25.54 -30.74
C HIS A 16 13.44 24.28 -31.33
N ALA A 17 13.33 24.27 -32.66
CA ALA A 17 12.91 23.12 -33.45
C ALA A 17 14.08 22.12 -33.53
N ALA A 18 13.85 20.89 -33.06
CA ALA A 18 14.77 19.77 -33.23
C ALA A 18 14.11 18.70 -34.10
N LYS A 19 14.85 18.31 -35.14
CA LYS A 19 14.54 17.30 -36.16
C LYS A 19 14.48 15.88 -35.61
N ASP A 20 13.74 15.05 -36.33
CA ASP A 20 13.47 13.62 -36.18
C ASP A 20 14.67 12.71 -35.89
N GLY A 21 14.43 11.65 -35.10
CA GLY A 21 15.36 10.52 -34.92
C GLY A 21 14.89 9.44 -33.93
N ALA A 22 14.19 8.43 -34.45
CA ALA A 22 14.11 7.01 -34.05
C ALA A 22 13.84 6.54 -32.59
N MET A 23 12.69 5.86 -32.46
CA MET A 23 12.39 4.63 -31.71
C MET A 23 12.76 4.47 -30.21
N GLY A 24 11.72 4.48 -29.36
CA GLY A 24 11.72 3.88 -28.03
C GLY A 24 10.28 3.69 -27.54
N ALA A 25 9.82 2.44 -27.42
CA ALA A 25 8.45 2.11 -27.02
C ALA A 25 8.20 2.47 -25.54
N ALA A 26 7.59 3.63 -25.30
CA ALA A 26 7.10 4.03 -23.98
C ALA A 26 5.67 3.52 -23.76
N THR A 27 5.52 2.59 -22.82
CA THR A 27 4.22 2.14 -22.30
C THR A 27 3.52 3.29 -21.57
N ARG A 28 2.67 4.05 -22.29
CA ARG A 28 1.69 4.95 -21.68
C ARG A 28 0.56 4.11 -21.10
N ARG A 29 0.34 4.19 -19.79
CA ARG A 29 -0.89 3.69 -19.16
C ARG A 29 -2.07 4.47 -19.76
N SER A 30 -2.90 3.80 -20.56
CA SER A 30 -4.11 4.38 -21.13
C SER A 30 -5.17 4.51 -20.03
N PHE A 31 -5.25 5.68 -19.40
CA PHE A 31 -6.52 6.15 -18.86
C PHE A 31 -7.44 6.41 -20.05
N ALA A 32 -8.52 5.61 -20.13
CA ALA A 32 -9.71 5.80 -20.95
C ALA A 32 -9.55 6.71 -22.20
N THR A 33 -9.02 6.16 -23.30
CA THR A 33 -9.20 6.78 -24.62
C THR A 33 -10.48 6.24 -25.25
N SER A 34 -11.63 6.69 -24.75
CA SER A 34 -12.90 6.59 -25.47
C SER A 34 -13.54 7.96 -25.57
N ALA A 35 -12.84 8.92 -26.18
CA ALA A 35 -13.43 10.20 -26.59
C ALA A 35 -12.52 10.94 -27.58
N LEU A 36 -12.08 10.31 -28.67
CA LEU A 36 -11.49 11.04 -29.80
C LEU A 36 -11.94 10.44 -31.12
N ARG A 37 -13.23 10.60 -31.45
CA ARG A 37 -13.68 10.85 -32.83
C ARG A 37 -15.11 11.40 -32.83
N ALA A 38 -15.24 12.67 -32.48
CA ALA A 38 -16.42 13.46 -32.79
C ALA A 38 -15.94 14.76 -33.46
N LYS A 39 -15.27 14.63 -34.61
CA LYS A 39 -14.93 15.81 -35.41
C LYS A 39 -14.78 15.58 -36.92
N GLU A 40 -15.07 14.38 -37.42
CA GLU A 40 -15.02 14.11 -38.87
C GLU A 40 -16.39 13.93 -39.53
N ILE A 41 -17.49 14.00 -38.77
CA ILE A 41 -18.85 14.01 -39.35
C ILE A 41 -19.52 15.39 -39.22
N ALA A 42 -18.94 16.30 -38.43
CA ALA A 42 -19.49 17.64 -38.17
C ALA A 42 -18.70 18.74 -38.91
N GLY A 43 -18.43 18.51 -40.19
CA GLY A 43 -17.59 19.37 -41.02
C GLY A 43 -18.15 19.59 -42.41
N ASP A 44 -19.47 19.79 -42.53
CA ASP A 44 -20.06 20.42 -43.71
C ASP A 44 -21.42 21.02 -43.35
N THR A 45 -21.42 22.08 -42.54
CA THR A 45 -22.52 23.06 -42.50
C THR A 45 -22.05 24.30 -41.75
N PRO A 46 -22.10 25.50 -42.35
CA PRO A 46 -21.69 26.72 -41.68
C PRO A 46 -22.84 27.29 -40.83
N LYS A 47 -22.47 27.79 -39.64
CA LYS A 47 -23.18 28.71 -38.73
C LYS A 47 -24.34 28.16 -37.88
N ALA A 48 -24.13 28.14 -36.56
CA ALA A 48 -25.08 28.76 -35.62
C ALA A 48 -24.44 29.02 -34.24
N ASN A 49 -24.54 30.28 -33.80
CA ASN A 49 -24.21 30.79 -32.47
C ASN A 49 -25.25 30.36 -31.42
N LYS A 50 -24.81 30.24 -30.16
CA LYS A 50 -25.54 29.80 -28.97
C LYS A 50 -26.54 30.82 -28.39
N SER A 51 -27.42 31.39 -29.22
CA SER A 51 -28.65 32.06 -28.74
C SER A 51 -29.93 31.42 -29.30
N ASN A 52 -29.77 30.38 -30.13
CA ASN A 52 -30.84 29.50 -30.60
C ASN A 52 -30.55 28.10 -30.06
N LEU A 53 -30.99 27.77 -28.84
CA LEU A 53 -31.34 26.38 -28.58
C LEU A 53 -32.77 26.26 -29.09
N PRO A 54 -33.03 25.56 -30.22
CA PRO A 54 -34.40 25.27 -30.55
C PRO A 54 -34.95 24.38 -29.43
N GLU A 55 -36.24 24.51 -29.13
CA GLU A 55 -37.06 23.40 -28.64
C GLU A 55 -37.09 22.32 -29.73
N GLY A 56 -35.90 21.77 -30.01
CA GLY A 56 -35.56 20.91 -31.12
C GLY A 56 -35.74 19.50 -30.65
N ASP A 57 -36.75 18.89 -31.22
CA ASP A 57 -37.17 17.52 -31.12
C ASP A 57 -36.03 16.56 -30.72
N VAL A 58 -36.14 15.97 -29.53
CA VAL A 58 -35.17 14.99 -28.98
C VAL A 58 -35.04 13.74 -29.88
N SER A 59 -35.90 13.66 -30.90
CA SER A 59 -35.95 12.68 -31.98
C SER A 59 -34.78 12.76 -32.97
N GLU A 60 -34.08 13.90 -33.09
CA GLU A 60 -32.99 14.09 -34.07
C GLU A 60 -31.59 13.74 -33.56
N LEU A 61 -31.45 13.39 -32.27
CA LEU A 61 -30.17 12.94 -31.72
C LEU A 61 -29.87 11.51 -32.20
N PRO A 62 -28.69 11.25 -32.79
CA PRO A 62 -28.34 9.91 -33.27
C PRO A 62 -28.29 8.93 -32.09
N ASN A 63 -29.20 7.96 -32.13
CA ASN A 63 -29.35 6.98 -31.07
C ASN A 63 -28.14 6.02 -31.05
N LEU A 64 -27.28 6.18 -30.05
CA LEU A 64 -26.03 5.43 -29.88
C LEU A 64 -26.24 3.93 -29.68
N ARG A 65 -27.47 3.46 -29.44
CA ARG A 65 -27.80 2.02 -29.45
C ARG A 65 -27.59 1.39 -30.83
N HIS A 66 -27.72 2.18 -31.89
CA HIS A 66 -27.53 1.74 -33.27
C HIS A 66 -26.13 2.05 -33.81
N ALA A 67 -25.23 2.59 -32.97
CA ALA A 67 -23.85 2.82 -33.37
C ALA A 67 -23.16 1.49 -33.68
N GLN A 68 -22.59 1.37 -34.88
CA GLN A 68 -21.85 0.18 -35.28
C GLN A 68 -20.62 0.02 -34.39
N ARG A 69 -20.60 -1.06 -33.60
CA ARG A 69 -19.42 -1.43 -32.82
C ARG A 69 -18.38 -2.02 -33.75
N GLY A 70 -17.09 -1.74 -33.50
CA GLY A 70 -16.01 -2.36 -34.25
C GLY A 70 -16.12 -3.90 -34.19
N PRO A 71 -15.74 -4.62 -35.26
CA PRO A 71 -15.82 -6.07 -35.29
C PRO A 71 -14.98 -6.67 -34.15
N GLN A 72 -15.54 -7.60 -33.39
CA GLN A 72 -14.81 -8.31 -32.35
C GLN A 72 -13.89 -9.34 -33.00
N GLY A 73 -12.61 -8.99 -33.15
CA GLY A 73 -11.56 -9.92 -33.59
C GLY A 73 -11.18 -10.92 -32.50
N LYS A 74 -10.36 -11.92 -32.86
CA LYS A 74 -9.76 -12.83 -31.86
C LYS A 74 -8.85 -12.02 -30.93
N LEU A 75 -9.10 -12.10 -29.63
CA LEU A 75 -8.25 -11.48 -28.61
C LEU A 75 -6.89 -12.19 -28.56
N HIS A 76 -5.84 -11.46 -28.93
CA HIS A 76 -4.46 -11.93 -28.80
C HIS A 76 -3.82 -11.27 -27.57
N ALA A 77 -3.52 -12.07 -26.56
CA ALA A 77 -2.80 -11.64 -25.36
C ALA A 77 -1.54 -12.52 -25.18
N PRO A 78 -0.34 -11.95 -25.07
CA PRO A 78 0.88 -12.73 -24.87
C PRO A 78 0.94 -13.29 -23.43
N ILE A 79 1.45 -14.52 -23.29
CA ILE A 79 1.71 -15.12 -21.98
C ILE A 79 3.00 -14.51 -21.43
N VAL A 80 2.89 -13.68 -20.40
CA VAL A 80 4.02 -13.02 -19.75
C VAL A 80 3.88 -13.14 -18.23
N ASN A 81 4.97 -13.44 -17.53
CA ASN A 81 4.95 -13.42 -16.07
C ASN A 81 4.86 -11.97 -15.58
N PRO A 82 3.82 -11.60 -14.80
CA PRO A 82 3.64 -10.22 -14.34
C PRO A 82 4.80 -9.73 -13.46
N THR A 83 5.53 -10.63 -12.82
CA THR A 83 6.66 -10.32 -11.93
C THR A 83 7.87 -9.79 -12.71
N ASP A 84 8.01 -10.13 -13.99
CA ASP A 84 9.14 -9.69 -14.82
C ASP A 84 9.13 -8.17 -15.05
N LYS A 85 7.96 -7.55 -14.99
CA LYS A 85 7.80 -6.09 -15.08
C LYS A 85 8.51 -5.34 -13.97
N VAL A 86 8.70 -5.98 -12.82
CA VAL A 86 9.24 -5.38 -11.60
C VAL A 86 10.72 -5.73 -11.40
N ALA A 87 11.26 -6.67 -12.18
CA ALA A 87 12.61 -7.20 -11.99
C ALA A 87 13.69 -6.10 -11.99
N HIS A 88 13.60 -5.09 -12.86
CA HIS A 88 14.56 -3.99 -12.91
C HIS A 88 14.61 -3.14 -11.62
N LYS A 89 13.54 -3.12 -10.82
CA LYS A 89 13.52 -2.37 -9.55
C LYS A 89 14.16 -3.14 -8.40
N ALA A 90 14.40 -4.44 -8.56
CA ALA A 90 14.93 -5.27 -7.49
C ALA A 90 16.29 -4.74 -7.02
N ASP A 91 17.21 -4.49 -7.96
CA ASP A 91 18.58 -4.04 -7.67
C ASP A 91 18.60 -2.72 -6.90
N SER A 92 17.83 -1.73 -7.36
CA SER A 92 17.79 -0.41 -6.70
C SER A 92 17.19 -0.48 -5.30
N LEU A 93 16.17 -1.32 -5.08
CA LEU A 93 15.58 -1.51 -3.75
C LEU A 93 16.50 -2.26 -2.79
N HIS A 94 17.27 -3.25 -3.27
CA HIS A 94 18.27 -3.93 -2.45
C HIS A 94 19.43 -3.00 -2.08
N GLN A 95 19.91 -2.18 -3.03
CA GLN A 95 20.93 -1.15 -2.76
C GLN A 95 20.43 -0.13 -1.75
N TYR A 96 19.18 0.32 -1.87
CA TYR A 96 18.59 1.24 -0.90
C TYR A 96 18.38 0.60 0.47
N GLY A 97 17.95 -0.66 0.54
CA GLY A 97 17.87 -1.42 1.79
C GLY A 97 19.23 -1.55 2.49
N GLN A 98 20.29 -1.83 1.73
CA GLN A 98 21.66 -1.88 2.24
C GLN A 98 22.17 -0.51 2.70
N TYR A 99 21.81 0.56 1.98
CA TYR A 99 22.12 1.93 2.37
C TYR A 99 21.46 2.31 3.71
N LEU A 100 20.18 1.94 3.91
CA LEU A 100 19.50 2.19 5.18
C LEU A 100 20.16 1.41 6.32
N LEU A 101 20.50 0.14 6.08
CA LEU A 101 21.22 -0.70 7.05
C LEU A 101 22.58 -0.10 7.44
N SER A 102 23.33 0.47 6.49
CA SER A 102 24.63 1.11 6.78
C SER A 102 24.50 2.45 7.51
N CYS A 103 23.41 3.19 7.31
CA CYS A 103 23.13 4.43 8.02
C CYS A 103 22.69 4.19 9.48
N LEU A 104 21.89 3.14 9.73
CA LEU A 104 21.33 2.82 11.05
C LEU A 104 21.59 1.37 11.48
N PRO A 105 22.86 0.93 11.58
CA PRO A 105 23.20 -0.46 11.91
C PRO A 105 22.79 -0.85 13.34
N LYS A 106 22.62 0.14 14.23
CA LYS A 106 22.18 -0.08 15.62
C LYS A 106 20.72 -0.52 15.72
N TYR A 107 19.85 -0.05 14.82
CA TYR A 107 18.41 -0.26 14.91
C TYR A 107 17.87 -1.20 13.83
N ILE A 108 18.46 -1.22 12.63
CA ILE A 108 17.97 -2.09 11.57
C ILE A 108 18.59 -3.48 11.75
N GLN A 109 17.73 -4.48 11.99
CA GLN A 109 18.16 -5.88 12.16
C GLN A 109 18.35 -6.57 10.81
N GLN A 110 17.39 -6.38 9.91
CA GLN A 110 17.38 -6.96 8.58
C GLN A 110 16.42 -6.18 7.67
N PHE A 111 16.52 -6.43 6.37
CA PHE A 111 15.55 -5.95 5.39
C PHE A 111 15.14 -7.10 4.46
N SER A 112 13.92 -7.04 3.93
CA SER A 112 13.43 -7.96 2.91
C SER A 112 12.83 -7.17 1.76
N VAL A 113 13.18 -7.56 0.54
CA VAL A 113 12.58 -7.02 -0.68
C VAL A 113 11.73 -8.09 -1.33
N TRP A 114 10.46 -7.79 -1.55
CA TRP A 114 9.56 -8.66 -2.32
C TRP A 114 8.89 -7.86 -3.42
N LYS A 115 9.15 -8.23 -4.68
CA LYS A 115 8.72 -7.46 -5.86
C LYS A 115 9.22 -6.01 -5.77
N ASP A 116 8.34 -5.03 -5.61
CA ASP A 116 8.64 -3.61 -5.45
C ASP A 116 8.45 -3.10 -4.01
N GLU A 117 8.29 -3.99 -3.03
CA GLU A 117 8.10 -3.64 -1.63
C GLU A 117 9.39 -3.87 -0.84
N LEU A 118 9.95 -2.78 -0.30
CA LEU A 118 11.02 -2.83 0.69
C LEU A 118 10.42 -2.85 2.09
N THR A 119 10.80 -3.86 2.87
CA THR A 119 10.42 -4.00 4.29
C THR A 119 11.68 -4.00 5.15
N ILE A 120 11.67 -3.22 6.23
CA ILE A 120 12.77 -3.14 7.21
C ILE A 120 12.26 -3.62 8.56
N TYR A 121 13.08 -4.41 9.24
CA TYR A 121 12.78 -4.95 10.56
C TYR A 121 13.63 -4.23 11.61
N ILE A 122 12.96 -3.66 12.61
CA ILE A 122 13.58 -2.89 13.68
C ILE A 122 13.06 -3.37 15.04
N PRO A 123 13.83 -3.22 16.13
CA PRO A 123 13.34 -3.45 17.49
C PRO A 123 12.44 -2.28 17.93
N PRO A 124 11.58 -2.48 18.95
CA PRO A 124 10.73 -1.43 19.52
C PRO A 124 11.51 -0.20 20.01
N SER A 125 12.70 -0.41 20.58
CA SER A 125 13.58 0.67 21.03
C SER A 125 14.11 1.56 19.90
N GLY A 126 14.08 1.07 18.67
CA GLY A 126 14.55 1.77 17.47
C GLY A 126 13.47 2.52 16.70
N VAL A 127 12.21 2.51 17.17
CA VAL A 127 11.06 3.13 16.47
C VAL A 127 11.30 4.63 16.25
N ILE A 128 11.40 5.42 17.32
CA ILE A 128 11.54 6.88 17.21
C ILE A 128 12.78 7.29 16.38
N PRO A 129 13.99 6.76 16.62
CA PRO A 129 15.16 7.13 15.83
C PRO A 129 15.02 6.78 14.34
N THR A 130 14.46 5.61 14.02
CA THR A 130 14.29 5.17 12.63
C THR A 130 13.26 6.03 11.91
N PHE A 131 12.12 6.32 12.52
CA PHE A 131 11.10 7.18 11.92
C PHE A 131 11.56 8.64 11.80
N SER A 132 12.35 9.14 12.75
CA SER A 132 12.98 10.46 12.62
C SER A 132 13.91 10.51 11.40
N PHE A 133 14.74 9.48 11.20
CA PHE A 133 15.58 9.37 10.01
C PHE A 133 14.74 9.30 8.72
N LEU A 134 13.73 8.42 8.68
CA LEU A 134 12.84 8.25 7.52
C LEU A 134 12.00 9.49 7.21
N LYS A 135 11.82 10.42 8.15
CA LYS A 135 11.09 11.67 7.93
C LYS A 135 12.01 12.78 7.42
N TYR A 136 13.17 12.94 8.04
CA TYR A 136 14.02 14.14 7.88
C TYR A 136 15.22 13.95 6.94
N HIS A 137 15.60 12.72 6.61
CA HIS A 137 16.75 12.47 5.74
C HIS A 137 16.42 12.78 4.28
N THR A 138 17.27 13.51 3.56
CA THR A 138 16.96 13.97 2.19
C THR A 138 16.78 12.83 1.17
N ALA A 139 17.48 11.71 1.35
CA ALA A 139 17.28 10.51 0.54
C ALA A 139 16.08 9.67 1.00
N ALA A 140 15.61 9.86 2.23
CA ALA A 140 14.50 9.14 2.84
C ALA A 140 13.49 10.16 3.39
N GLU A 141 12.69 10.74 2.50
CA GLU A 141 11.68 11.76 2.85
C GLU A 141 10.28 11.12 2.86
N PHE A 142 10.05 10.19 3.78
CA PHE A 142 8.76 9.55 3.99
C PHE A 142 7.88 10.44 4.88
N THR A 143 7.20 11.38 4.23
CA THR A 143 6.39 12.41 4.90
C THR A 143 5.00 11.93 5.30
N GLN A 144 4.46 10.90 4.64
CA GLN A 144 3.08 10.46 4.84
C GLN A 144 3.01 9.05 5.44
N VAL A 145 2.28 8.92 6.55
CA VAL A 145 1.82 7.63 7.06
C VAL A 145 0.66 7.17 6.18
N SER A 146 0.79 6.00 5.57
CA SER A 146 -0.28 5.40 4.78
C SER A 146 -1.19 4.54 5.64
N ASP A 147 -0.61 3.78 6.56
CA ASP A 147 -1.31 2.83 7.42
C ASP A 147 -0.40 2.37 8.57
N ILE A 148 -0.98 2.05 9.73
CA ILE A 148 -0.31 1.36 10.84
C ILE A 148 -1.23 0.25 11.30
N THR A 149 -0.74 -0.98 11.24
CA THR A 149 -1.50 -2.19 11.56
C THR A 149 -0.68 -3.10 12.45
N ALA A 150 -1.34 -4.08 13.08
CA ALA A 150 -0.66 -5.16 13.77
C ALA A 150 -1.09 -6.52 13.22
N VAL A 151 -0.22 -7.51 13.36
CA VAL A 151 -0.49 -8.90 13.00
C VAL A 151 -0.18 -9.78 14.19
N ASP A 152 -1.11 -10.65 14.55
CA ASP A 152 -0.97 -11.59 15.64
C ASP A 152 -0.41 -12.94 15.14
N TYR A 153 0.78 -13.28 15.63
CA TYR A 153 1.47 -14.56 15.42
C TYR A 153 1.65 -15.28 16.77
N PRO A 154 0.66 -16.08 17.23
CA PRO A 154 0.67 -16.69 18.56
C PRO A 154 1.79 -17.72 18.77
N THR A 155 2.47 -18.16 17.70
CA THR A 155 3.58 -19.11 17.76
C THR A 155 4.94 -18.45 18.07
N ARG A 156 5.01 -17.11 18.09
CA ARG A 156 6.24 -16.35 18.37
C ARG A 156 6.23 -15.86 19.82
N ASP A 157 7.40 -15.77 20.43
CA ASP A 157 7.58 -15.17 21.77
C ASP A 157 7.09 -13.72 21.82
N GLN A 158 7.33 -12.98 20.74
CA GLN A 158 6.77 -11.64 20.53
C GLN A 158 5.54 -11.79 19.64
N ARG A 159 4.37 -11.91 20.29
CA ARG A 159 3.10 -12.26 19.68
C ARG A 159 2.68 -11.31 18.56
N PHE A 160 2.84 -10.00 18.77
CA PHE A 160 2.37 -8.98 17.83
C PHE A 160 3.50 -8.47 16.94
N GLU A 161 3.22 -8.31 15.65
CA GLU A 161 4.09 -7.61 14.70
C GLU A 161 3.39 -6.32 14.27
N VAL A 162 3.87 -5.17 14.73
CA VAL A 162 3.33 -3.85 14.35
C VAL A 162 4.02 -3.39 13.07
N VAL A 163 3.22 -3.12 12.05
CA VAL A 163 3.60 -2.80 10.68
C VAL A 163 3.21 -1.37 10.37
N TYR A 164 4.19 -0.58 9.96
CA TYR A 164 4.01 0.80 9.52
C TYR A 164 4.24 0.87 8.01
N ASN A 165 3.26 1.38 7.27
CA ASN A 165 3.38 1.61 5.84
C ASN A 165 3.53 3.11 5.59
N MET A 166 4.66 3.50 4.99
CA MET A 166 5.02 4.90 4.77
C MET A 166 5.13 5.21 3.29
N LEU A 167 4.79 6.44 2.91
CA LEU A 167 4.88 6.95 1.56
C LEU A 167 5.75 8.22 1.51
N SER A 168 6.73 8.22 0.61
CA SER A 168 7.43 9.43 0.20
C SER A 168 6.76 9.99 -1.03
N VAL A 169 6.14 11.17 -0.88
CA VAL A 169 5.48 11.86 -2.00
C VAL A 169 6.53 12.41 -2.98
N ARG A 170 7.67 12.89 -2.47
CA ARG A 170 8.76 13.43 -3.30
C ARG A 170 9.38 12.38 -4.22
N HIS A 171 9.66 11.20 -3.66
CA HIS A 171 10.32 10.12 -4.39
C HIS A 171 9.34 9.09 -4.96
N ASN A 172 8.03 9.30 -4.77
CA ASN A 172 6.93 8.39 -5.14
C ASN A 172 7.25 6.92 -4.80
N SER A 173 7.75 6.71 -3.59
CA SER A 173 8.29 5.43 -3.11
C SER A 173 7.66 5.06 -1.78
N ARG A 174 7.43 3.76 -1.58
CA ARG A 174 6.85 3.22 -0.34
C ARG A 174 7.87 2.39 0.42
N ILE A 175 7.75 2.40 1.74
CA ILE A 175 8.55 1.55 2.61
C ILE A 175 7.65 0.99 3.71
N ARG A 176 7.92 -0.26 4.08
CA ARG A 176 7.29 -0.91 5.23
C ARG A 176 8.31 -1.03 6.34
N VAL A 177 7.96 -0.58 7.53
CA VAL A 177 8.77 -0.76 8.74
C VAL A 177 8.01 -1.69 9.66
N LYS A 178 8.70 -2.70 10.18
CA LYS A 178 8.09 -3.69 11.06
C LYS A 178 8.82 -3.75 12.39
N THR A 179 8.02 -3.79 13.43
CA THR A 179 8.45 -3.94 14.82
C THR A 179 7.66 -5.08 15.44
N TYR A 180 8.09 -5.55 16.58
CA TYR A 180 7.43 -6.62 17.31
C TYR A 180 7.05 -6.16 18.71
N ALA A 181 5.99 -6.68 19.28
CA ALA A 181 5.53 -6.36 20.62
C ALA A 181 4.99 -7.62 21.28
N ASP A 182 5.02 -7.61 22.60
CA ASP A 182 4.35 -8.59 23.45
C ASP A 182 3.06 -7.96 24.00
N GLU A 183 2.24 -8.74 24.71
CA GLU A 183 0.98 -8.26 25.30
C GLU A 183 1.20 -7.18 26.36
N ALA A 184 2.28 -7.30 27.14
CA ALA A 184 2.60 -6.36 28.21
C ALA A 184 3.66 -5.32 27.82
N THR A 185 4.47 -5.60 26.79
CA THR A 185 5.59 -4.73 26.41
C THR A 185 5.09 -3.63 25.49
N PRO A 186 5.19 -2.35 25.87
CA PRO A 186 4.66 -1.28 25.06
C PRO A 186 5.65 -0.86 23.95
N VAL A 187 5.11 -0.30 22.87
CA VAL A 187 5.87 0.23 21.74
C VAL A 187 5.87 1.76 21.80
N PRO A 188 6.98 2.47 21.51
CA PRO A 188 6.96 3.93 21.46
C PRO A 188 6.02 4.46 20.37
N SER A 189 5.16 5.42 20.70
CA SER A 189 4.29 6.12 19.75
C SER A 189 5.09 6.97 18.76
N ILE A 190 4.67 7.02 17.49
CA ILE A 190 5.23 7.91 16.47
C ILE A 190 4.36 9.17 16.26
N THR A 191 3.35 9.40 17.09
CA THR A 191 2.46 10.58 16.99
C THR A 191 3.21 11.91 17.07
N SER A 192 4.29 11.99 17.83
CA SER A 192 5.17 13.17 17.89
C SER A 192 5.84 13.53 16.55
N LEU A 193 6.02 12.53 15.68
CA LEU A 193 6.58 12.70 14.35
C LEU A 193 5.49 12.78 13.29
N TYR A 194 4.40 12.04 13.43
CA TYR A 194 3.32 11.99 12.45
C TYR A 194 1.97 12.12 13.12
N ASP A 195 1.32 13.27 12.97
CA ASP A 195 0.00 13.52 13.55
C ASP A 195 -1.05 12.50 13.08
N GLY A 196 -0.91 12.02 11.84
CA GLY A 196 -1.79 10.99 11.27
C GLY A 196 -1.70 9.62 11.94
N ALA A 197 -0.64 9.34 12.70
CA ALA A 197 -0.48 8.06 13.40
C ALA A 197 -1.43 7.88 14.59
N ASN A 198 -1.97 8.98 15.14
CA ASN A 198 -2.78 8.96 16.37
C ASN A 198 -3.97 7.99 16.28
N TRP A 199 -4.72 8.06 15.18
CA TRP A 199 -5.90 7.21 15.02
C TRP A 199 -5.54 5.75 14.78
N TYR A 200 -4.49 5.49 14.01
CA TYR A 200 -4.08 4.11 13.73
C TYR A 200 -3.47 3.42 14.96
N GLU A 201 -2.68 4.11 15.76
CA GLU A 201 -2.14 3.55 17.01
C GLU A 201 -3.27 3.23 18.00
N ARG A 202 -4.31 4.06 18.06
CA ARG A 202 -5.54 3.78 18.84
C ARG A 202 -6.33 2.59 18.30
N GLU A 203 -6.44 2.46 16.98
CA GLU A 203 -7.08 1.31 16.34
C GLU A 203 -6.34 0.01 16.67
N VAL A 204 -5.01 0.02 16.56
CA VAL A 204 -4.16 -1.13 16.91
C VAL A 204 -4.30 -1.49 18.39
N TYR A 205 -4.37 -0.49 19.27
CA TYR A 205 -4.65 -0.70 20.69
C TYR A 205 -6.02 -1.35 20.92
N ASP A 206 -7.07 -0.86 20.27
CA ASP A 206 -8.42 -1.38 20.45
C ASP A 206 -8.57 -2.82 19.92
N LEU A 207 -8.03 -3.10 18.73
CA LEU A 207 -8.23 -4.37 18.03
C LEU A 207 -7.26 -5.48 18.44
N PHE A 208 -6.03 -5.13 18.84
CA PHE A 208 -4.98 -6.10 19.20
C PHE A 208 -4.50 -5.95 20.66
N GLY A 209 -4.73 -4.82 21.31
CA GLY A 209 -4.26 -4.58 22.68
C GLY A 209 -2.79 -4.23 22.80
N VAL A 210 -2.15 -3.77 21.72
CA VAL A 210 -0.77 -3.28 21.78
C VAL A 210 -0.76 -1.89 22.41
N PHE A 211 0.02 -1.72 23.49
CA PHE A 211 0.14 -0.43 24.17
C PHE A 211 1.19 0.45 23.51
N PHE A 212 0.86 1.73 23.32
CA PHE A 212 1.78 2.74 22.82
C PHE A 212 2.19 3.72 23.93
N VAL A 213 3.50 3.87 24.17
CA VAL A 213 4.05 4.84 25.14
C VAL A 213 4.08 6.24 24.51
N ASP A 214 3.84 7.27 25.31
CA ASP A 214 3.84 8.68 24.90
C ASP A 214 2.74 9.08 23.90
N HIS A 215 1.69 8.25 23.77
CA HIS A 215 0.52 8.58 22.97
C HIS A 215 -0.39 9.59 23.72
N PRO A 216 -0.89 10.67 23.08
CA PRO A 216 -1.64 11.73 23.76
C PRO A 216 -3.01 11.32 24.31
N ASP A 217 -3.75 10.43 23.61
CA ASP A 217 -5.07 9.94 24.03
C ASP A 217 -5.27 8.49 23.57
N LEU A 218 -4.67 7.52 24.29
CA LEU A 218 -4.80 6.11 23.95
C LEU A 218 -6.06 5.51 24.58
N ARG A 219 -7.11 5.34 23.77
CA ARG A 219 -8.37 4.70 24.16
C ARG A 219 -9.04 4.03 22.97
N ARG A 220 -9.99 3.14 23.26
CA ARG A 220 -10.84 2.44 22.27
C ARG A 220 -11.48 3.42 21.28
N ILE A 221 -11.72 2.96 20.06
CA ILE A 221 -12.28 3.79 18.98
C ILE A 221 -13.25 3.05 18.06
N MET A 222 -13.04 1.75 17.84
CA MET A 222 -13.88 0.90 16.99
C MET A 222 -14.87 0.07 17.81
N THR A 223 -14.47 -0.41 18.98
CA THR A 223 -15.30 -1.28 19.83
C THR A 223 -16.29 -0.48 20.68
N ASP A 224 -17.32 -1.17 21.20
CA ASP A 224 -18.27 -0.57 22.13
C ASP A 224 -17.59 -0.12 23.44
N TYR A 225 -18.17 0.85 24.13
CA TYR A 225 -17.57 1.50 25.30
C TYR A 225 -17.25 0.53 26.45
N GLY A 226 -18.09 -0.49 26.64
CA GLY A 226 -17.93 -1.52 27.67
C GLY A 226 -17.38 -2.84 27.13
N PHE A 227 -16.83 -2.86 25.93
CA PHE A 227 -16.34 -4.08 25.30
C PHE A 227 -15.12 -4.62 26.06
N ASP A 228 -15.12 -5.92 26.35
CA ASP A 228 -14.01 -6.60 26.99
C ASP A 228 -13.27 -7.50 25.98
N GLY A 229 -11.94 -7.40 25.97
CA GLY A 229 -11.08 -8.05 24.99
C GLY A 229 -10.76 -7.23 23.74
N HIS A 230 -10.04 -7.90 22.82
CA HIS A 230 -9.43 -7.36 21.60
C HIS A 230 -9.80 -8.24 20.38
N PRO A 231 -10.72 -7.80 19.50
CA PRO A 231 -11.38 -8.68 18.53
C PRO A 231 -10.48 -9.37 17.50
N LEU A 232 -9.36 -8.74 17.08
CA LEU A 232 -8.53 -9.27 15.99
C LEU A 232 -7.42 -10.21 16.47
N ARG A 233 -7.37 -10.51 17.77
CA ARG A 233 -6.51 -11.55 18.30
C ARG A 233 -7.01 -12.95 17.88
N LYS A 234 -6.09 -13.89 17.65
CA LYS A 234 -6.41 -15.23 17.13
C LYS A 234 -7.12 -16.15 18.13
N ASP A 235 -7.05 -15.84 19.41
CA ASP A 235 -7.75 -16.49 20.51
C ASP A 235 -9.19 -15.97 20.70
N PHE A 236 -9.53 -14.82 20.12
CA PHE A 236 -10.86 -14.23 20.24
C PHE A 236 -11.86 -14.95 19.30
N PRO A 237 -13.04 -15.39 19.79
CA PRO A 237 -14.02 -16.07 18.95
C PRO A 237 -14.67 -15.09 17.96
N LEU A 238 -14.94 -15.56 16.74
CA LEU A 238 -15.53 -14.74 15.66
C LEU A 238 -16.82 -14.01 16.09
N THR A 239 -17.64 -14.66 16.90
CA THR A 239 -18.95 -14.16 17.33
C THR A 239 -18.88 -13.31 18.60
N GLY A 240 -17.73 -13.27 19.28
CA GLY A 240 -17.58 -12.66 20.59
C GLY A 240 -18.20 -13.49 21.72
N TYR A 241 -18.27 -12.88 22.91
CA TYR A 241 -18.77 -13.52 24.14
C TYR A 241 -20.16 -13.06 24.56
N THR A 242 -20.59 -11.90 24.08
CA THR A 242 -21.81 -11.22 24.53
C THR A 242 -22.69 -10.81 23.36
N GLU A 243 -23.99 -10.82 23.56
CA GLU A 243 -24.99 -10.25 22.66
C GLU A 243 -25.81 -9.17 23.35
N ILE A 244 -26.56 -8.41 22.55
CA ILE A 244 -27.32 -7.26 22.99
C ILE A 244 -28.78 -7.45 22.63
N ARG A 245 -29.68 -7.34 23.62
CA ARG A 245 -31.13 -7.35 23.40
C ARG A 245 -31.84 -6.24 24.18
N TYR A 246 -33.02 -5.85 23.74
CA TYR A 246 -33.90 -4.97 24.51
C TYR A 246 -34.67 -5.78 25.54
N ASP A 247 -34.63 -5.34 26.80
CA ASP A 247 -35.38 -5.93 27.90
C ASP A 247 -36.60 -5.04 28.22
N GLU A 248 -37.81 -5.56 27.98
CA GLU A 248 -39.05 -4.81 28.18
C GLU A 248 -39.32 -4.52 29.66
N GLU A 249 -38.97 -5.44 30.56
CA GLU A 249 -39.16 -5.26 32.00
C GLU A 249 -38.33 -4.10 32.55
N LYS A 250 -37.07 -4.03 32.11
CA LYS A 250 -36.12 -2.98 32.51
C LYS A 250 -36.18 -1.72 31.64
N LYS A 251 -36.93 -1.77 30.52
CA LYS A 251 -37.01 -0.73 29.48
C LYS A 251 -35.65 -0.20 29.03
N ARG A 252 -34.67 -1.09 28.91
CA ARG A 252 -33.30 -0.75 28.52
C ARG A 252 -32.65 -1.87 27.73
N ILE A 253 -31.58 -1.52 27.04
CA ILE A 253 -30.71 -2.49 26.37
C ILE A 253 -29.88 -3.22 27.44
N VAL A 254 -29.85 -4.55 27.36
CA VAL A 254 -29.05 -5.43 28.23
C VAL A 254 -28.02 -6.19 27.41
N VAL A 255 -26.86 -6.44 28.03
CA VAL A 255 -25.79 -7.25 27.48
C VAL A 255 -25.81 -8.60 28.18
N GLU A 256 -25.95 -9.68 27.41
CA GLU A 256 -26.07 -11.05 27.92
C GLU A 256 -25.04 -11.96 27.25
N PRO A 257 -24.72 -13.14 27.83
CA PRO A 257 -23.90 -14.13 27.16
C PRO A 257 -24.49 -14.54 25.81
N LEU A 258 -23.64 -14.78 24.83
CA LEU A 258 -24.04 -15.09 23.45
C LEU A 258 -24.83 -16.42 23.35
N GLU A 259 -26.00 -16.38 22.70
CA GLU A 259 -26.80 -17.57 22.35
C GLU A 259 -27.25 -17.52 20.89
N LEU A 260 -26.59 -18.33 20.03
CA LEU A 260 -26.92 -18.36 18.60
C LEU A 260 -27.98 -19.40 18.26
N THR A 261 -29.02 -18.98 17.53
CA THR A 261 -30.03 -19.90 16.97
C THR A 261 -29.44 -20.90 15.98
N GLN A 262 -28.42 -20.48 15.23
CA GLN A 262 -27.62 -21.33 14.36
C GLN A 262 -26.13 -21.14 14.67
N ALA A 263 -25.46 -22.23 15.02
CA ALA A 263 -24.02 -22.22 15.24
C ALA A 263 -23.24 -21.91 13.96
N PHE A 264 -22.11 -21.21 14.11
CA PHE A 264 -21.16 -21.00 13.02
C PHE A 264 -20.54 -22.33 12.56
N ARG A 265 -20.50 -22.55 11.25
CA ARG A 265 -19.90 -23.74 10.65
C ARG A 265 -18.62 -23.35 9.92
N ASN A 266 -17.47 -23.77 10.46
CA ASN A 266 -16.19 -23.61 9.80
C ASN A 266 -16.02 -24.68 8.72
N PHE A 267 -15.70 -24.26 7.49
CA PHE A 267 -15.46 -25.15 6.35
C PHE A 267 -13.97 -25.33 6.01
N GLU A 268 -13.07 -24.81 6.86
CA GLU A 268 -11.62 -25.02 6.72
C GLU A 268 -11.21 -26.50 6.83
N GLY A 269 -12.06 -27.38 7.38
CA GLY A 269 -11.82 -28.83 7.35
C GLY A 269 -11.72 -29.43 5.93
N GLY A 270 -12.19 -28.70 4.91
CA GLY A 270 -12.07 -29.10 3.50
C GLY A 270 -10.84 -28.53 2.77
N THR A 271 -9.88 -27.92 3.47
CA THR A 271 -8.65 -27.40 2.83
C THR A 271 -7.83 -28.52 2.19
N ALA A 272 -7.10 -28.20 1.12
CA ALA A 272 -6.32 -29.19 0.39
C ALA A 272 -5.24 -29.85 1.27
N ALA A 273 -5.17 -31.18 1.25
CA ALA A 273 -4.16 -31.96 1.99
C ALA A 273 -2.76 -31.91 1.34
N TRP A 274 -2.69 -31.50 0.06
CA TRP A 274 -1.45 -31.37 -0.69
C TRP A 274 -0.97 -29.93 -0.71
N GLU A 275 0.35 -29.74 -0.76
CA GLU A 275 0.95 -28.42 -0.98
C GLU A 275 0.44 -27.85 -2.32
N GLN A 276 -0.22 -26.69 -2.28
CA GLN A 276 -0.82 -26.07 -3.45
C GLN A 276 0.19 -25.31 -4.31
N VAL A 277 1.22 -24.73 -3.70
CA VAL A 277 2.21 -23.87 -4.35
C VAL A 277 3.60 -24.19 -3.86
N GLY A 278 4.51 -24.49 -4.79
CA GLY A 278 5.91 -24.81 -4.48
C GLY A 278 6.75 -23.60 -4.01
N PRO A 279 8.07 -23.77 -3.83
CA PRO A 279 8.97 -22.78 -3.22
C PRO A 279 9.17 -21.48 -4.04
N GLY A 280 8.65 -21.43 -5.27
CA GLY A 280 8.78 -20.28 -6.16
C GLY A 280 10.18 -20.13 -6.77
N LYS A 281 10.45 -18.95 -7.34
CA LYS A 281 11.76 -18.59 -7.92
C LYS A 281 12.37 -17.45 -7.12
N ASP A 282 13.59 -17.63 -6.63
CA ASP A 282 14.37 -16.56 -6.01
C ASP A 282 14.81 -15.53 -7.07
N ARG A 283 14.36 -14.29 -6.90
CA ARG A 283 14.65 -13.15 -7.79
C ARG A 283 15.65 -12.17 -7.18
N LYS A 284 16.38 -12.57 -6.14
CA LYS A 284 17.49 -11.77 -5.62
C LYS A 284 18.51 -11.49 -6.73
N PRO A 285 18.94 -10.23 -6.90
CA PRO A 285 19.98 -9.89 -7.85
C PRO A 285 21.32 -10.54 -7.50
N GLU A 286 22.14 -10.81 -8.51
CA GLU A 286 23.43 -11.49 -8.36
C GLU A 286 24.39 -10.74 -7.43
N SER A 287 24.33 -9.40 -7.44
CA SER A 287 25.12 -8.53 -6.57
C SER A 287 24.82 -8.69 -5.07
N PHE A 288 23.66 -9.24 -4.70
CA PHE A 288 23.24 -9.47 -3.32
C PHE A 288 23.22 -10.95 -2.93
N LYS A 289 23.61 -11.85 -3.83
CA LYS A 289 23.83 -13.26 -3.50
C LYS A 289 25.25 -13.43 -2.96
N LEU A 290 25.39 -14.29 -1.95
CA LEU A 290 26.70 -14.63 -1.43
C LEU A 290 27.53 -15.33 -2.54
N PRO A 291 28.81 -14.96 -2.73
CA PRO A 291 29.63 -15.60 -3.73
C PRO A 291 29.85 -17.07 -3.36
N THR A 292 29.55 -17.97 -4.28
CA THR A 292 29.87 -19.39 -4.12
C THR A 292 31.39 -19.57 -4.14
N PRO A 293 31.98 -20.28 -3.17
CA PRO A 293 33.41 -20.55 -3.18
C PRO A 293 33.79 -21.34 -4.45
N LYS A 294 34.97 -21.05 -5.01
CA LYS A 294 35.46 -21.79 -6.18
C LYS A 294 35.66 -23.27 -5.79
N PRO A 295 35.27 -24.23 -6.64
CA PRO A 295 35.54 -25.63 -6.38
C PRO A 295 37.05 -25.87 -6.33
N GLU A 296 37.50 -26.71 -5.41
CA GLU A 296 38.90 -27.10 -5.30
C GLU A 296 39.36 -27.78 -6.61
N PRO A 297 40.61 -27.54 -7.05
CA PRO A 297 41.15 -28.21 -8.21
C PRO A 297 41.18 -29.72 -7.94
N LYS A 298 40.51 -30.51 -8.80
CA LYS A 298 40.59 -31.97 -8.73
C LYS A 298 42.05 -32.38 -8.88
N GLU A 299 42.60 -33.10 -7.90
CA GLU A 299 43.89 -33.75 -8.05
C GLU A 299 43.81 -34.66 -9.27
N GLU A 300 44.62 -34.38 -10.28
CA GLU A 300 44.75 -35.27 -11.44
C GLU A 300 45.34 -36.59 -10.92
N GLU A 301 44.53 -37.66 -10.94
CA GLU A 301 45.01 -39.02 -10.73
C GLU A 301 46.16 -39.26 -11.72
N LYS A 302 47.38 -39.31 -11.19
CA LYS A 302 48.56 -39.70 -11.95
C LYS A 302 48.33 -41.12 -12.47
N LYS A 303 48.05 -41.22 -13.77
CA LYS A 303 47.99 -42.48 -14.51
C LYS A 303 49.32 -43.23 -14.47
#